data_AF-A0A5C7VE71-F1
#
_entry.id   AF-A0A5C7VE71-F1
#
_cell.length_a   1.000
_cell.length_b   1.000
_cell.length_c   1.000
_cell.angle_alpha   90.00
_cell.angle_beta   90.00
_cell.angle_gamma   90.00
#
_symmetry.space_group_name_H-M   'P 1'
#
loop_
_entity.id
_entity.type
_entity.pdbx_description
1 polymer ?
#
loop_
_entity_poly.entity_id
_entity_poly.type
_entity_poly.pdbx_seq_one_letter_code
_entity_poly.pdbx_strand_id
1 'polypeptide(L)'
;MNASLHAIPNRTKKLPPLRVGVGGPVGSGKTTLVEMLCKTMRERWDLVVVTNDIYTKEDQRLLTVAGALEPERIMGVETGGCPHTAIREDCSINL
;
A
#
# COMPACT_ATOMS: atom_id res chain seq x y z
N MET A 1 20.77 -8.11 -3.06
CA MET A 1 20.74 -8.13 -4.54
C MET A 1 19.70 -7.12 -4.98
N ASN A 2 20.13 -6.04 -5.65
CA ASN A 2 19.32 -4.85 -5.84
C ASN A 2 18.57 -4.97 -7.19
N ALA A 3 17.48 -5.75 -7.20
CA ALA A 3 16.66 -5.93 -8.38
C ALA A 3 16.17 -4.56 -8.87
N SER A 4 16.58 -4.19 -10.08
CA SER A 4 16.07 -3.02 -10.78
C SER A 4 14.57 -3.22 -10.95
N LEU A 5 13.76 -2.63 -10.05
CA LEU A 5 12.35 -2.93 -9.97
C LEU A 5 11.69 -2.81 -11.35
N HIS A 6 11.88 -1.75 -12.13
CA HIS A 6 11.45 -1.71 -13.53
C HIS A 6 12.31 -0.77 -14.38
N ALA A 7 12.62 -1.16 -15.63
CA ALA A 7 13.31 -0.31 -16.62
C ALA A 7 12.28 0.52 -17.40
N ILE A 8 12.27 1.84 -17.20
CA ILE A 8 11.42 2.76 -17.95
C ILE A 8 12.26 3.38 -19.07
N PRO A 9 11.82 3.33 -20.35
CA PRO A 9 12.58 3.93 -21.46
C PRO A 9 12.94 5.40 -21.18
N ASN A 10 14.16 5.81 -21.55
CA ASN A 10 14.72 7.15 -21.33
C ASN A 10 14.93 7.56 -19.86
N ARG A 11 14.82 6.62 -18.91
CA ARG A 11 15.07 6.91 -17.50
C ARG A 11 16.56 6.78 -17.16
N THR A 12 17.18 7.90 -16.83
CA THR A 12 18.61 8.00 -16.53
C THR A 12 18.96 7.86 -15.04
N LYS A 13 17.94 7.86 -14.15
CA LYS A 13 18.12 7.78 -12.69
C LYS A 13 17.34 6.62 -12.06
N LYS A 14 17.99 5.91 -11.13
CA LYS A 14 17.33 4.95 -10.24
C LYS A 14 16.49 5.74 -9.23
N LEU A 15 15.17 5.59 -9.24
CA LEU A 15 14.29 6.18 -8.22
C LEU A 15 13.86 5.09 -7.24
N PRO A 16 13.46 5.47 -6.01
CA PRO A 16 12.80 4.56 -5.08
C PRO A 16 11.57 3.90 -5.71
N PRO A 17 11.03 2.83 -5.08
CA PRO A 17 9.76 2.22 -5.47
C PRO A 17 8.66 3.27 -5.66
N LEU A 18 7.79 3.04 -6.64
CA LEU A 18 6.62 3.89 -6.85
C LEU A 18 5.70 3.74 -5.63
N ARG A 19 5.35 4.87 -5.00
CA ARG A 19 4.40 4.93 -3.89
C ARG A 19 3.10 5.53 -4.40
N VAL A 20 1.99 4.83 -4.19
CA VAL A 20 0.66 5.24 -4.65
C VAL A 20 -0.26 5.31 -3.43
N GLY A 21 -0.77 6.50 -3.12
CA GLY A 21 -1.75 6.69 -2.05
C GLY A 21 -3.17 6.47 -2.57
N VAL A 22 -3.95 5.63 -1.89
CA VAL A 22 -5.37 5.39 -2.19
C VAL A 22 -6.22 6.05 -1.10
N GLY A 23 -6.70 7.26 -1.38
CA GLY A 23 -7.55 8.04 -0.47
C GLY A 23 -9.02 8.06 -0.91
N GLY A 24 -9.92 8.36 0.03
CA GLY A 24 -11.36 8.45 -0.22
C GLY A 24 -12.21 8.28 1.04
N PRO A 25 -13.52 8.62 1.00
CA PRO A 25 -14.43 8.50 2.14
C PRO A 25 -14.50 7.10 2.74
N VAL A 26 -14.98 6.98 3.99
CA VAL A 26 -15.26 5.68 4.62
C VAL A 26 -16.31 4.94 3.78
N GLY A 27 -16.09 3.66 3.50
CA GLY A 27 -17.00 2.83 2.70
C GLY A 27 -16.92 3.00 1.17
N SER A 28 -16.02 3.85 0.64
CA SER A 28 -15.91 4.09 -0.81
C SER A 28 -15.24 2.96 -1.62
N GLY A 29 -14.95 1.82 -1.00
CA GLY A 29 -14.32 0.67 -1.67
C GLY A 29 -12.79 0.74 -1.84
N LYS A 30 -12.08 1.54 -1.04
CA LYS A 30 -10.59 1.64 -1.11
C LYS A 30 -9.90 0.28 -0.97
N THR A 31 -10.28 -0.49 0.05
CA THR A 31 -9.71 -1.81 0.34
C THR A 31 -9.99 -2.79 -0.80
N THR A 32 -11.21 -2.77 -1.36
CA THR A 32 -11.58 -3.57 -2.53
C THR A 32 -10.77 -3.19 -3.77
N LEU A 33 -10.55 -1.90 -4.02
CA LEU A 33 -9.70 -1.46 -5.13
C LEU A 33 -8.26 -1.98 -4.96
N VAL A 34 -7.69 -1.84 -3.77
CA VAL A 34 -6.33 -2.31 -3.47
C VAL A 34 -6.22 -3.83 -3.64
N GLU A 35 -7.22 -4.59 -3.17
CA GLU A 35 -7.28 -6.04 -3.36
C GLU A 35 -7.22 -6.43 -4.84
N MET A 36 -8.10 -5.83 -5.66
CA MET A 36 -8.19 -6.14 -7.09
C MET A 36 -6.91 -5.76 -7.83
N LEU A 37 -6.31 -4.62 -7.52
CA LEU A 37 -5.02 -4.22 -8.08
C LEU A 37 -3.92 -5.22 -7.71
N CYS A 38 -3.82 -5.60 -6.44
CA CYS A 38 -2.82 -6.58 -5.99
C CYS A 38 -2.97 -7.91 -6.72
N LYS A 39 -4.18 -8.48 -6.76
CA LYS A 39 -4.44 -9.77 -7.44
C LYS A 39 -4.10 -9.70 -8.93
N THR A 40 -4.38 -8.58 -9.59
CA THR A 40 -4.13 -8.41 -11.03
C THR A 40 -2.65 -8.18 -11.35
N MET A 41 -1.90 -7.57 -10.43
CA MET A 41 -0.56 -7.04 -10.71
C MET A 41 0.57 -7.85 -10.08
N ARG A 42 0.32 -8.59 -9.00
CA ARG A 42 1.37 -9.28 -8.20
C ARG A 42 2.22 -10.29 -8.95
N GLU A 43 1.73 -10.83 -10.08
CA GLU A 43 2.50 -11.77 -10.90
C GLU A 43 3.59 -11.07 -11.73
N ARG A 44 3.41 -9.78 -12.02
CA ARG A 44 4.29 -9.00 -12.90
C ARG A 44 5.12 -7.96 -12.15
N TRP A 45 4.62 -7.47 -11.01
CA TRP A 45 5.22 -6.37 -10.26
C TRP A 45 5.46 -6.82 -8.82
N ASP A 46 6.57 -6.37 -8.23
CA ASP A 46 6.87 -6.59 -6.81
C ASP A 46 6.11 -5.55 -5.98
N LEU A 47 5.12 -6.01 -5.21
CA LEU A 47 4.16 -5.16 -4.51
C LEU A 47 4.22 -5.36 -3.00
N VAL A 48 3.97 -4.26 -2.29
CA VAL A 48 3.70 -4.20 -0.85
C VAL A 48 2.54 -3.25 -0.62
N VAL A 49 1.75 -3.50 0.42
CA VAL A 49 0.63 -2.64 0.81
C VAL A 49 0.80 -2.21 2.26
N VAL A 50 0.61 -0.91 2.49
CA VAL A 50 0.49 -0.34 3.83
C VAL A 50 -0.94 0.17 3.98
N THR A 51 -1.68 -0.36 4.94
CA THR A 51 -3.05 0.07 5.23
C THR A 51 -3.05 0.96 6.46
N ASN A 52 -3.70 2.12 6.37
CA ASN A 52 -3.88 3.03 7.48
C ASN A 52 -5.33 2.93 7.98
N ASP A 53 -5.49 2.60 9.26
CA ASP A 53 -6.78 2.62 9.94
C ASP A 53 -6.62 3.29 11.32
N ILE A 54 -7.71 3.86 11.83
CA ILE A 54 -7.64 4.82 12.95
C ILE A 54 -7.36 4.09 14.27
N TYR A 55 -8.01 2.95 14.51
CA TYR A 55 -7.95 2.21 15.78
C TYR A 55 -7.84 0.69 15.60
N THR A 56 -7.82 0.19 14.37
CA THR A 56 -7.84 -1.26 14.11
C THR A 56 -6.83 -1.63 13.04
N LYS A 57 -6.71 -2.93 12.76
CA LYS A 57 -5.94 -3.47 11.62
C LYS A 57 -6.83 -4.27 10.68
N GLU A 58 -8.10 -3.87 10.60
CA GLU A 58 -9.11 -4.63 9.87
C GLU A 58 -8.81 -4.68 8.36
N ASP A 59 -8.35 -3.57 7.76
CA ASP A 59 -7.96 -3.55 6.35
C ASP A 59 -6.78 -4.50 6.06
N GLN A 60 -5.78 -4.57 6.94
CA GLN A 60 -4.68 -5.55 6.84
C GLN A 60 -5.25 -6.98 6.86
N ARG A 61 -6.13 -7.28 7.82
CA ARG A 61 -6.75 -8.59 7.97
C ARG A 61 -7.57 -8.98 6.74
N LEU A 62 -8.39 -8.06 6.22
CA LEU A 62 -9.22 -8.27 5.05
C LEU A 62 -8.37 -8.60 3.81
N LEU A 63 -7.31 -7.83 3.54
CA LEU A 63 -6.43 -8.07 2.41
C LEU A 63 -5.67 -9.40 2.54
N THR A 64 -5.25 -9.76 3.76
CA THR A 64 -4.56 -11.03 4.03
C THR A 64 -5.49 -12.22 3.80
N VAL A 65 -6.70 -12.19 4.37
CA VAL A 65 -7.70 -13.27 4.20
C VAL A 65 -8.18 -13.38 2.77
N ALA A 66 -8.33 -12.26 2.06
CA ALA A 66 -8.68 -12.24 0.64
C ALA A 66 -7.56 -12.79 -0.27
N GLY A 67 -6.36 -13.03 0.28
CA GLY A 67 -5.20 -13.49 -0.47
C GLY A 67 -4.76 -12.45 -1.50
N ALA A 68 -4.77 -11.16 -1.15
CA ALA A 68 -4.33 -10.08 -2.03
C ALA A 68 -2.82 -10.20 -2.34
N LEU A 69 -2.00 -10.35 -1.30
CA LEU A 69 -0.56 -10.62 -1.32
C LEU A 69 -0.22 -11.60 -0.18
N GLU A 70 1.02 -12.09 -0.15
CA GLU A 70 1.55 -12.81 1.02
C GLU A 70 1.50 -11.92 2.27
N PRO A 71 1.22 -12.48 3.47
CA PRO A 71 1.03 -11.70 4.69
C PRO A 71 2.19 -10.76 5.03
N GLU A 72 3.43 -11.16 4.75
CA GLU A 72 4.65 -10.37 5.02
C GLU A 72 4.75 -9.12 4.15
N ARG A 73 3.91 -9.01 3.11
CA ARG A 73 3.84 -7.88 2.18
C ARG A 73 2.70 -6.91 2.50
N ILE A 74 1.92 -7.17 3.56
CA ILE A 74 0.78 -6.36 3.97
C ILE A 74 1.01 -5.88 5.39
N MET A 75 1.21 -4.57 5.56
CA MET A 75 1.43 -3.94 6.88
C MET A 75 0.26 -3.04 7.25
N GLY A 76 -0.36 -3.31 8.40
CA GLY A 76 -1.39 -2.47 8.99
C GLY A 76 -0.82 -1.53 10.03
N VAL A 77 -1.16 -0.26 9.89
CA VAL A 77 -0.66 0.84 10.69
C VAL A 77 -1.83 1.60 11.32
N GLU A 78 -1.76 1.76 12.64
CA GLU A 78 -2.74 2.53 13.40
C GLU A 78 -2.34 4.00 13.41
N THR A 79 -3.15 4.86 12.78
CA THR A 79 -2.80 6.28 12.60
C THR A 79 -3.12 7.15 13.80
N GLY A 80 -3.95 6.66 14.72
CA GLY A 80 -4.63 7.51 15.69
C GLY A 80 -5.67 8.42 15.02
N GLY A 81 -6.29 9.29 15.83
CA GLY A 81 -7.57 9.94 15.52
C GLY A 81 -7.69 10.72 14.21
N CYS A 82 -6.65 11.38 13.71
CA CYS A 82 -6.72 12.18 12.47
C CYS A 82 -5.99 11.47 11.31
N PRO A 83 -6.70 10.77 10.41
CA PRO A 83 -6.07 10.01 9.32
C PRO A 83 -5.30 10.90 8.33
N HIS A 84 -5.66 12.18 8.19
CA HIS A 84 -4.95 13.12 7.31
C HIS A 84 -3.53 13.41 7.79
N THR A 85 -3.29 13.37 9.11
CA THR A 85 -1.96 13.59 9.70
C THR A 85 -0.98 12.51 9.28
N ALA A 86 -1.38 11.25 9.37
CA ALA A 86 -0.53 10.11 8.99
C ALA A 86 -0.14 10.06 7.50
N ILE A 87 -0.80 10.83 6.63
CA ILE A 87 -0.58 10.84 5.18
C ILE A 87 -0.23 12.21 4.59
N ARG A 88 -0.22 13.28 5.40
CA ARG A 88 0.12 14.64 4.96
C ARG A 88 1.10 15.33 5.89
N GLU A 89 0.72 15.48 7.16
CA GLU A 89 1.48 16.29 8.11
C GLU A 89 2.66 15.53 8.75
N ASP A 90 2.48 14.24 9.06
CA ASP A 90 3.52 13.33 9.54
C ASP A 90 3.35 11.93 8.91
N CYS A 91 4.08 11.68 7.84
CA CYS A 91 4.03 10.42 7.09
C CYS A 91 5.07 9.38 7.57
N SER A 92 5.76 9.63 8.67
CA SER A 92 6.89 8.78 9.13
C SER A 92 6.48 7.32 9.32
N ILE A 93 5.24 7.09 9.76
CA ILE A 93 4.70 5.75 10.03
C ILE A 93 4.49 4.89 8.77
N ASN A 94 4.57 5.50 7.59
CA ASN A 94 4.41 4.86 6.28
C ASN A 94 5.74 4.70 5.51
N LEU A 95 6.89 5.05 6.11
CA LEU A 95 8.23 5.02 5.49
C LEU A 95 9.12 3.90 6.08
#